data_AF-A0A0T9RSC1-F1
#
_entry.id   AF-A0A0T9RSC1-F1
#
_cell.length_a   1.000
_cell.length_b   1.000
_cell.length_c   1.000
_cell.angle_alpha   90.00
_cell.angle_beta   90.00
_cell.angle_gamma   90.00
#
_symmetry.space_group_name_H-M   'P 1'
#
loop_
_entity.id
_entity.type
_entity.pdbx_description
1 polymer ?
#
loop_
_entity_poly.entity_id
_entity_poly.type
_entity_poly.pdbx_seq_one_letter_code
_entity_poly.pdbx_strand_id
1 'polypeptide(L)' 'MFPEEIVSTARFIKTESSTDEAAVTFSGKVNNMVRVHHYGLRDKVTKNGPTVKYERRQLLGFTDGDSEWIGALALEWLAK' A
#
# COMPACT_ATOMS: atom_id res chain seq x y z
N MET A 1 11.18 -15.65 8.27
CA MET A 1 10.50 -15.04 7.11
C MET A 1 10.34 -13.58 7.41
N PHE A 2 10.85 -12.73 6.52
CA PHE A 2 10.87 -11.29 6.72
C PHE A 2 9.52 -10.66 6.33
N PRO A 3 9.04 -9.61 7.01
CA PRO A 3 7.72 -8.99 6.78
C PRO A 3 7.48 -8.57 5.32
N GLU A 4 8.54 -8.15 4.63
CA GLU A 4 8.57 -7.67 3.24
C GLU A 4 8.03 -8.67 2.22
N GLU A 5 8.24 -9.97 2.41
CA GLU A 5 7.77 -11.00 1.47
C GLU A 5 6.27 -11.29 1.63
N ILE A 6 5.73 -11.06 2.82
CA ILE A 6 4.33 -11.36 3.13
C ILE A 6 3.42 -10.32 2.47
N VAL A 7 3.80 -9.05 2.54
CA VAL A 7 2.98 -7.93 2.02
C VAL A 7 2.81 -7.97 0.51
N SER A 8 3.82 -8.42 -0.25
CA SER A 8 3.78 -8.44 -1.72
C SER A 8 2.95 -9.58 -2.31
N THR A 9 2.38 -10.47 -1.50
CA THR A 9 1.62 -11.61 -2.00
C THR A 9 0.15 -11.25 -2.23
N ALA A 10 -0.36 -11.53 -3.43
CA ALA A 10 -1.75 -11.24 -3.84
C ALA A 10 -2.82 -11.79 -2.88
N ARG A 11 -2.53 -12.89 -2.16
CA ARG A 11 -3.41 -13.49 -1.13
C ARG A 11 -3.83 -12.53 -0.02
N PHE A 12 -3.07 -11.46 0.23
CA PHE A 12 -3.36 -10.48 1.28
C PHE A 12 -3.96 -9.19 0.74
N ILE A 13 -4.16 -9.09 -0.57
CA ILE A 13 -4.79 -7.94 -1.21
C ILE A 13 -6.30 -8.20 -1.27
N LYS A 14 -7.08 -7.20 -0.88
CA LYS A 14 -8.54 -7.19 -0.96
C LYS A 14 -8.98 -5.99 -1.80
N THR A 15 -9.92 -6.23 -2.71
CA THR A 15 -10.61 -5.18 -3.45
C THR A 15 -11.96 -4.90 -2.79
N GLU A 16 -12.29 -3.63 -2.60
CA GLU A 16 -13.57 -3.16 -2.11
C GLU A 16 -14.11 -2.12 -3.09
N SER A 17 -15.39 -2.20 -3.44
CA SER A 17 -16.00 -1.25 -4.38
C SER A 17 -17.44 -0.97 -3.98
N SER A 18 -17.87 0.27 -4.18
CA SER A 18 -19.24 0.75 -4.09
C SER A 18 -19.65 1.35 -5.44
N THR A 19 -20.85 1.94 -5.51
CA THR A 19 -21.29 2.71 -6.69
C THR A 19 -20.40 3.93 -6.97
N ASP A 20 -19.75 4.48 -5.95
CA ASP A 20 -19.06 5.77 -6.03
C ASP A 20 -17.55 5.65 -5.75
N GLU A 21 -17.09 4.51 -5.22
CA GLU A 21 -15.71 4.32 -4.78
C GLU A 21 -15.16 2.94 -5.14
N ALA A 22 -13.86 2.86 -5.39
CA ALA A 22 -13.12 1.61 -5.49
C ALA A 22 -11.80 1.72 -4.73
N ALA A 23 -11.47 0.71 -3.93
CA ALA A 23 -10.29 0.69 -3.09
C ALA A 23 -9.60 -0.68 -3.13
N VAL A 24 -8.27 -0.65 -3.01
CA VAL A 24 -7.43 -1.83 -2.83
C VAL A 24 -6.78 -1.73 -1.45
N THR A 25 -7.02 -2.72 -0.60
CA THR A 25 -6.57 -2.75 0.80
C THR A 25 -5.85 -4.05 1.12
N PHE A 26 -5.23 -4.13 2.29
CA PHE A 26 -4.67 -5.37 2.82
C PHE A 26 -5.65 -6.07 3.76
N SER A 27 -5.67 -7.39 3.75
CA SER A 27 -6.57 -8.20 4.59
C SER A 27 -5.95 -8.53 5.96
N GLY A 28 -6.82 -8.60 6.98
CA GLY A 28 -6.49 -9.11 8.31
C GLY A 28 -5.30 -8.42 9.00
N LYS A 29 -4.48 -9.21 9.69
CA LYS A 29 -3.32 -8.71 10.46
C LYS A 29 -2.22 -8.09 9.59
N VAL A 30 -2.18 -8.40 8.29
CA VAL A 30 -1.19 -7.84 7.36
C VAL A 30 -1.43 -6.34 7.17
N ASN A 31 -2.68 -5.86 7.20
CA ASN A 31 -2.97 -4.44 7.09
C ASN A 31 -2.28 -3.60 8.18
N ASN A 32 -2.29 -4.08 9.42
CA ASN A 32 -1.63 -3.37 10.52
C ASN A 32 -0.11 -3.32 10.33
N MET A 33 0.49 -4.45 9.95
CA MET A 33 1.91 -4.55 9.64
C MET A 33 2.29 -3.58 8.51
N VAL A 34 1.53 -3.57 7.41
CA VAL A 34 1.77 -2.63 6.29
C VAL A 34 1.71 -1.19 6.77
N ARG A 35 0.70 -0.80 7.54
CA ARG A 35 0.59 0.57 8.06
C ARG A 35 1.80 0.98 8.89
N VAL A 36 2.32 0.08 9.74
CA VAL A 36 3.52 0.33 10.52
C VAL A 36 4.70 0.65 9.61
N HIS A 37 4.98 -0.21 8.63
CA HIS A 37 6.12 -0.02 7.73
C HIS A 37 5.91 1.14 6.74
N HIS A 38 4.69 1.33 6.27
CA HIS A 38 4.32 2.37 5.31
C HIS A 38 4.44 3.76 5.91
N TYR A 39 4.06 3.95 7.19
CA TYR A 39 4.14 5.25 7.85
C TYR A 39 5.39 5.44 8.73
N GLY A 40 6.16 4.38 8.98
CA GLY A 40 7.34 4.41 9.86
C GLY A 40 6.98 4.42 11.36
N LEU A 41 5.95 3.64 11.73
CA LEU A 41 5.47 3.55 13.11
C LEU A 41 6.31 2.58 13.95
N ARG A 42 5.99 2.50 15.24
CA ARG A 42 6.60 1.56 16.17
C ARG A 42 5.82 0.25 16.20
N ASP A 43 6.51 -0.88 16.18
CA ASP A 43 5.91 -2.20 16.39
C ASP A 43 6.92 -3.17 17.03
N LYS A 44 6.42 -4.28 17.59
CA LYS A 44 7.25 -5.33 18.16
C LYS A 44 7.80 -6.23 17.06
N VAL A 45 9.09 -6.58 17.16
CA VAL A 45 9.73 -7.52 16.21
C VAL A 45 9.17 -8.94 16.37
N THR A 46 8.83 -9.34 17.59
CA THR A 46 8.14 -10.60 17.92
C THR A 46 7.15 -10.37 19.07
N LYS A 47 6.23 -11.30 19.33
CA LYS A 47 5.16 -11.15 20.35
C LYS A 47 5.69 -10.68 21.72
N ASN A 48 6.85 -11.17 22.13
CA ASN A 48 7.54 -10.83 23.38
C ASN A 48 8.88 -10.11 23.15
N GLY A 49 9.12 -9.60 21.95
CA GLY A 49 10.36 -8.94 21.55
C GLY A 49 10.36 -7.43 21.79
N PRO A 50 11.48 -6.76 21.51
CA PRO A 50 11.62 -5.32 21.64
C PRO A 50 10.70 -4.58 20.65
N THR A 51 10.25 -3.39 21.06
CA THR A 51 9.55 -2.45 20.19
C THR A 51 10.55 -1.54 19.48
N VAL A 52 10.54 -1.58 18.15
CA VAL A 52 11.41 -0.77 17.30
C VAL A 52 10.60 0.23 16.49
N LYS A 53 11.22 1.35 16.12
CA LYS A 53 10.65 2.28 15.13
C LYS A 53 11.13 1.84 13.76
N TYR A 54 10.21 1.63 12.82
CA TYR A 54 10.57 1.33 11.44
C TYR A 54 10.78 2.63 10.66
N GLU A 55 11.71 2.60 9.72
CA GLU A 55 11.83 3.68 8.74
C GLU A 55 10.61 3.68 7.82
N ARG A 56 10.13 4.88 7.48
CA ARG A 56 9.01 5.05 6.57
C ARG A 56 9.42 4.53 5.19
N ARG A 57 8.68 3.58 4.64
CA ARG A 57 8.88 3.14 3.25
C ARG A 57 8.34 4.21 2.30
N GLN A 58 9.24 4.85 1.56
CA GLN A 58 8.87 5.79 0.50
C GLN A 58 8.05 5.03 -0.56
N LEU A 59 6.88 5.55 -0.90
CA LEU A 59 6.16 5.09 -2.07
C LEU A 59 6.96 5.52 -3.31
N LEU A 60 7.10 4.61 -4.28
CA LEU A 60 7.37 5.02 -5.64
C LEU A 60 6.16 5.87 -6.07
N GLY A 61 6.36 7.18 -6.10
CA GLY A 61 5.38 8.15 -6.52
C GLY A 61 5.43 8.33 -8.03
N PHE A 62 4.39 8.95 -8.57
CA PHE A 62 4.42 9.45 -9.93
C PHE A 62 5.38 10.65 -10.02
N THR A 63 6.19 10.66 -11.05
CA THR A 63 6.82 11.90 -11.51
C THR A 63 5.75 12.83 -12.09
N ASP A 64 6.12 14.09 -12.33
CA ASP A 64 5.24 15.02 -13.03
C ASP A 64 4.88 14.46 -14.43
N GLY A 65 5.84 13.86 -15.13
CA GLY A 65 5.62 13.21 -16.42
C GLY A 65 4.68 11.99 -16.34
N ASP A 66 4.80 11.17 -15.29
CA ASP A 66 3.87 10.05 -15.07
C ASP A 66 2.45 10.57 -14.83
N SER A 67 2.29 11.67 -14.09
CA SER A 67 0.99 12.27 -13.78
C SER A 67 0.33 12.87 -15.02
N GLU A 68 1.11 13.58 -15.85
CA GLU A 68 0.65 14.10 -17.15
C GLU A 68 0.22 12.98 -18.08
N TRP A 69 1.02 11.91 -18.17
CA TRP A 69 0.73 10.77 -19.02
C TRP A 69 -0.54 10.01 -18.57
N ILE A 70 -0.68 9.75 -17.27
CA ILE A 70 -1.88 9.13 -16.69
C ILE A 70 -3.11 10.00 -16.94
N GLY A 71 -2.99 11.31 -16.76
CA GLY A 71 -4.07 12.26 -17.02
C GLY A 71 -4.50 12.25 -18.49
N ALA A 72 -3.55 12.28 -19.42
CA ALA A 72 -3.83 12.19 -20.85
C ALA A 72 -4.53 10.87 -21.22
N LEU A 73 -4.04 9.73 -20.70
CA LEU A 73 -4.63 8.42 -20.92
C LEU A 73 -6.08 8.36 -20.38
N ALA A 74 -6.33 8.89 -19.18
CA ALA A 74 -7.66 8.91 -18.59
C ALA A 74 -8.64 9.75 -19.42
N LEU A 75 -8.21 10.92 -19.92
CA LEU A 75 -9.02 11.77 -20.78
C LEU A 75 -9.32 11.11 -22.13
N GLU A 76 -8.36 10.42 -22.74
CA GLU A 76 -8.59 9.65 -23.97
C GLU A 76 -9.68 8.59 -23.78
N TRP A 77 -9.64 7.86 -22.66
CA TRP A 77 -10.64 6.83 -22.35
C TRP A 77 -12.04 7.40 -22.07
N LEU A 78 -12.14 8.58 -21.44
CA LEU A 78 -13.42 9.23 -21.15
C LEU A 78 -14.01 9.95 -22.37
N ALA A 79 -13.18 10.35 -23.34
CA ALA A 79 -13.62 10.99 -24.58
C ALA A 79 -14.18 10.01 -25.63
N LYS A 80 -14.19 8.71 -25.30
CA LYS A 80 -14.70 7.61 -26.12
C LYS A 80 -16.10 7.20 -25.68
#